data_AF-A0A919Y6A3-F1
#
_entry.id   AF-A0A919Y6A3-F1
#
_cell.length_a   1.000
_cell.length_b   1.000
_cell.length_c   1.000
_cell.angle_alpha   90.00
_cell.angle_beta   90.00
_cell.angle_gamma   90.00
#
_symmetry.space_group_name_H-M   'P 1'
#
loop_
_entity.id
_entity.type
_entity.pdbx_description
1 polymer ?
#
loop_
_entity_poly.entity_id
_entity_poly.type
_entity_poly.pdbx_seq_one_letter_code
_entity_poly.pdbx_strand_id
1 'polypeptide(L)'
;MSVEDKKLDGIAERYFEIKVLQKELDQELSELRQQILDSCKEQDSNRLELENYEIKLIVQQRREYDENRLYETLPDLELWRMLSKPDNSKISSLIKLKIISEEKIKDTYAVKNVTVVQVDKK
;
A
#
# COMPACT_ATOMS: atom_id res chain seq x y z
N MET A 1 -15.19 1.29 -38.32
CA MET A 1 -15.17 1.20 -36.85
C MET A 1 -16.60 1.13 -36.36
N SER A 2 -16.91 0.13 -35.54
CA SER A 2 -18.23 -0.01 -34.91
C SER A 2 -18.50 1.15 -33.95
N VAL A 3 -19.78 1.42 -33.66
CA VAL A 3 -20.20 2.38 -32.63
C VAL A 3 -19.65 1.97 -31.26
N GLU A 4 -19.52 0.66 -31.02
CA GLU A 4 -18.96 0.07 -29.80
C GLU A 4 -17.46 0.34 -29.68
N ASP A 5 -16.70 0.27 -30.77
CA ASP A 5 -15.26 0.55 -30.78
C ASP A 5 -14.99 2.00 -30.37
N LYS A 6 -15.75 2.95 -30.94
CA LYS A 6 -15.61 4.38 -30.61
C LYS A 6 -15.93 4.69 -29.15
N LYS A 7 -16.89 3.97 -28.56
CA LYS A 7 -17.23 4.11 -27.14
C LYS A 7 -16.11 3.57 -26.25
N LEU A 8 -15.53 2.44 -26.62
CA LEU A 8 -14.42 1.83 -25.87
C LEU A 8 -13.17 2.71 -25.92
N ASP A 9 -12.88 3.31 -27.08
CA ASP A 9 -11.76 4.25 -27.24
C ASP A 9 -11.87 5.43 -26.26
N GLY A 10 -13.04 6.07 -26.15
CA GLY A 10 -13.24 7.18 -25.20
C GLY A 10 -13.13 6.75 -23.73
N ILE A 11 -13.52 5.52 -23.38
CA ILE A 11 -13.32 4.96 -22.04
C ILE A 11 -11.83 4.73 -21.78
N ALA A 12 -11.11 4.17 -22.74
CA ALA A 12 -9.67 3.89 -22.63
C ALA A 12 -8.86 5.17 -22.51
N GLU A 13 -9.20 6.21 -23.28
CA GLU A 13 -8.59 7.54 -23.18
C GLU A 13 -8.78 8.14 -21.79
N ARG A 14 -10.03 8.18 -21.29
CA ARG A 14 -10.30 8.70 -19.95
C ARG A 14 -9.58 7.91 -18.86
N TYR A 15 -9.53 6.58 -19.00
CA TYR A 15 -8.79 5.74 -18.06
C TYR A 15 -7.30 6.08 -18.05
N PHE A 16 -6.70 6.27 -19.22
CA PHE A 16 -5.29 6.63 -19.36
C PHE A 16 -5.00 8.00 -18.74
N GLU A 17 -5.83 9.00 -18.99
CA GLU A 17 -5.70 10.33 -18.37
C GLU A 17 -5.71 10.25 -16.83
N ILE A 18 -6.68 9.53 -16.26
CA ILE A 18 -6.77 9.34 -14.81
C ILE A 18 -5.54 8.61 -14.28
N LYS A 19 -4.96 7.67 -15.04
CA LYS A 19 -3.72 6.99 -14.66
C LYS A 19 -2.50 7.92 -14.64
N VAL A 20 -2.42 8.85 -15.58
CA VAL A 20 -1.38 9.88 -15.58
C VAL A 20 -1.53 10.79 -14.35
N LEU A 21 -2.74 11.31 -14.11
CA LEU A 21 -3.02 12.15 -12.94
C LEU A 21 -2.76 11.42 -11.62
N GLN A 22 -3.12 10.13 -11.54
CA GLN A 22 -2.81 9.30 -10.37
C GLN A 22 -1.30 9.28 -10.10
N LYS A 23 -0.48 9.08 -11.14
CA LYS A 23 0.98 9.05 -11.00
C LYS A 23 1.55 10.39 -10.55
N GLU A 24 1.02 11.49 -11.06
CA GLU A 24 1.43 12.85 -10.66
C GLU A 24 1.09 13.14 -9.19
N LEU A 25 -0.14 12.82 -8.77
CA LEU A 25 -0.57 12.95 -7.38
C LEU A 25 0.23 12.06 -6.43
N ASP A 26 0.53 10.82 -6.82
CA ASP A 26 1.36 9.91 -6.03
C ASP A 26 2.79 10.47 -5.84
N GLN A 27 3.35 11.11 -6.87
CA GLN A 27 4.65 11.77 -6.80
C GLN A 27 4.60 12.98 -5.85
N GLU A 28 3.63 13.87 -6.02
CA GLU A 28 3.45 15.06 -5.18
C GLU A 28 3.25 14.67 -3.70
N LEU A 29 2.40 13.68 -3.42
CA LEU A 29 2.20 13.16 -2.07
C LEU A 29 3.49 12.57 -1.48
N SER A 30 4.32 11.90 -2.29
CA SER A 30 5.59 11.37 -1.83
C SER A 30 6.58 12.47 -1.46
N GLU A 31 6.62 13.55 -2.25
CA GLU A 31 7.47 14.72 -1.99
C GLU A 31 7.02 15.47 -0.73
N LEU A 32 5.73 15.74 -0.58
CA LEU A 32 5.16 16.36 0.63
C LEU A 32 5.45 15.54 1.88
N ARG A 33 5.28 14.21 1.80
CA ARG A 33 5.62 13.30 2.90
C ARG A 33 7.09 13.41 3.30
N GLN A 34 8.00 13.48 2.33
CA GLN A 34 9.43 13.61 2.62
C GLN A 34 9.73 14.94 3.32
N GLN A 35 9.16 16.05 2.84
CA GLN A 35 9.32 17.36 3.48
C GLN A 35 8.80 17.38 4.92
N ILE A 36 7.68 16.72 5.21
CA ILE A 36 7.16 16.57 6.57
C ILE A 36 8.11 15.77 7.46
N LEU A 37 8.65 14.64 6.95
CA LEU A 37 9.60 13.82 7.69
C LEU A 37 10.88 14.58 8.02
N ASP A 38 11.41 15.33 7.06
CA ASP A 38 12.61 16.16 7.24
C ASP A 38 12.37 17.25 8.29
N SER A 39 11.21 17.92 8.23
CA SER A 39 10.81 18.95 9.21
C SER A 39 10.67 18.39 10.63
N CYS A 40 10.07 17.20 10.77
CA CYS A 40 9.95 16.51 12.05
C CYS A 40 11.32 16.09 12.61
N LYS A 41 12.23 15.65 11.74
CA LYS A 41 13.60 15.24 12.10
C LYS A 41 14.43 16.43 12.58
N GLU A 42 14.32 17.58 11.93
CA GLU A 42 15.01 18.82 12.35
C GLU A 42 14.56 19.28 13.75
N GLN A 43 13.31 19.04 14.11
CA GLN A 43 12.72 19.41 15.39
C GLN A 43 12.81 18.31 16.47
N ASP A 44 13.42 17.16 16.14
CA ASP A 44 13.47 15.96 16.99
C ASP A 44 12.09 15.60 17.60
N SER A 45 11.03 15.73 16.79
CA SER A 45 9.65 15.52 17.24
C SER A 45 8.89 14.59 16.30
N ASN A 46 8.14 13.66 16.89
CA ASN A 46 7.22 12.79 16.16
C ASN A 46 5.81 13.38 16.03
N ARG A 47 5.59 14.61 16.50
CA ARG A 47 4.29 15.28 16.48
C ARG A 47 4.46 16.79 16.28
N LEU A 48 3.72 17.34 15.32
CA LEU A 48 3.67 18.78 15.08
C LEU A 48 2.22 19.25 15.22
N GLU A 49 1.99 20.20 16.12
CA GLU A 49 0.70 20.89 16.24
C GLU A 49 0.77 22.21 15.49
N LEU A 50 0.08 22.28 14.35
CA LEU A 50 -0.09 23.50 13.57
C LEU A 50 -1.42 24.18 13.93
N GLU A 51 -1.65 25.36 13.37
CA GLU A 51 -2.89 26.13 13.60
C GLU A 51 -4.13 25.35 13.19
N ASN A 52 -4.15 24.82 11.96
CA ASN A 52 -5.31 24.13 11.36
C ASN A 52 -5.13 22.61 11.22
N TYR A 53 -3.93 22.10 11.51
CA TYR A 53 -3.57 20.71 11.25
C TYR A 53 -2.78 20.13 12.41
N GLU A 54 -2.83 18.82 12.53
CA GLU A 54 -2.00 18.03 13.42
C GLU A 54 -1.27 16.97 12.60
N ILE A 55 0.06 16.90 12.75
CA ILE A 55 0.89 15.90 12.08
C ILE A 55 1.43 14.93 13.13
N LYS A 56 1.32 13.63 12.84
CA LYS A 56 1.88 12.54 13.67
C LYS A 56 2.73 11.61 12.82
N LEU A 57 3.92 11.28 13.31
CA LEU A 57 4.75 10.21 12.76
C LEU A 57 4.46 8.92 13.52
N ILE A 58 3.87 7.95 12.84
CA ILE A 58 3.48 6.66 13.42
C ILE A 58 4.38 5.58 12.83
N VAL A 59 5.14 4.90 13.69
CA VAL A 59 5.89 3.71 13.27
C VAL A 59 4.93 2.54 13.20
N GLN A 60 4.72 2.01 12.00
CA GLN A 60 3.94 0.80 11.74
C GLN A 60 4.86 -0.36 11.39
N GLN A 61 4.52 -1.54 11.89
CA GLN A 61 5.17 -2.77 11.48
C GLN A 61 4.47 -3.32 10.25
N ARG A 62 5.18 -3.34 9.12
CA ARG A 62 4.70 -3.91 7.87
C ARG A 62 5.41 -5.23 7.62
N ARG A 63 4.64 -6.28 7.31
CA ARG A 63 5.19 -7.55 6.83
C ARG A 63 5.57 -7.39 5.35
N GLU A 64 6.75 -7.84 4.99
CA GLU A 64 7.18 -8.01 3.61
C GLU A 64 7.34 -9.50 3.36
N TYR A 65 6.40 -10.06 2.60
CA TYR A 65 6.39 -11.48 2.28
C TYR A 65 7.39 -11.79 1.17
N ASP A 66 8.19 -12.82 1.38
CA ASP A 66 9.00 -13.45 0.36
C ASP A 66 8.10 -14.38 -0.47
N GLU A 67 7.89 -14.03 -1.74
CA GLU A 67 7.04 -14.77 -2.67
C GLU A 67 7.44 -16.24 -2.80
N ASN A 68 8.75 -16.52 -2.85
CA ASN A 68 9.24 -17.89 -3.03
C ASN A 68 9.01 -18.71 -1.76
N ARG A 69 9.34 -18.17 -0.59
CA ARG A 69 9.11 -18.87 0.69
C ARG A 69 7.63 -19.07 0.96
N LEU A 70 6.81 -18.08 0.63
CA LEU A 70 5.36 -18.19 0.76
C LEU A 70 4.83 -19.29 -0.17
N TYR A 71 5.36 -19.41 -1.39
CA TYR A 71 4.99 -20.44 -2.35
C TYR A 71 5.34 -21.85 -1.88
N GLU A 72 6.57 -22.04 -1.41
CA GLU A 72 7.01 -23.32 -0.82
C GLU A 72 6.14 -23.74 0.37
N THR A 73 5.67 -22.76 1.14
CA THR A 73 4.88 -22.96 2.35
C THR A 73 3.39 -23.21 2.05
N LEU A 74 2.84 -22.58 1.02
CA LEU A 74 1.43 -22.68 0.61
C LEU A 74 1.33 -23.38 -0.76
N PRO A 75 1.49 -24.71 -0.85
CA PRO A 75 1.53 -25.42 -2.13
C PRO A 75 0.17 -25.52 -2.87
N ASP A 76 -0.87 -24.84 -2.38
CA ASP A 76 -2.21 -24.90 -2.97
C ASP A 76 -2.37 -23.88 -4.12
N LEU A 77 -2.50 -24.42 -5.33
CA LEU A 77 -2.66 -23.67 -6.58
C LEU A 77 -3.90 -22.77 -6.61
N GLU A 78 -4.99 -23.12 -5.91
CA GLU A 78 -6.18 -22.26 -5.85
C GLU A 78 -5.94 -21.02 -4.99
N LEU A 79 -5.18 -21.16 -3.89
CA LEU A 79 -4.79 -20.03 -3.04
C LEU A 79 -3.88 -19.04 -3.79
N TRP A 80 -2.97 -19.56 -4.62
CA TRP A 80 -2.09 -18.72 -5.45
C TRP A 80 -2.85 -17.96 -6.53
N ARG A 81 -3.88 -18.57 -7.14
CA ARG A 81 -4.76 -17.87 -8.09
C ARG A 81 -5.46 -16.67 -7.45
N MET A 82 -5.86 -16.78 -6.18
CA MET A 82 -6.47 -15.67 -5.44
C MET A 82 -5.47 -14.56 -5.07
N LEU A 83 -4.21 -14.94 -4.84
CA LEU A 83 -3.17 -13.99 -4.44
C LEU A 83 -2.70 -13.13 -5.62
N SER A 84 -2.44 -13.69 -6.81
CA SER A 84 -1.87 -13.03 -8.02
C SER A 84 -0.52 -12.31 -7.81
N LYS A 85 -0.42 -11.49 -6.75
CA LYS A 85 0.77 -10.97 -6.07
C LYS A 85 0.45 -10.90 -4.57
N PRO A 86 1.29 -11.43 -3.66
CA PRO A 86 1.03 -11.34 -2.24
C PRO A 86 1.05 -9.87 -1.80
N ASP A 87 -0.11 -9.37 -1.39
CA ASP A 87 -0.26 -8.11 -0.67
C ASP A 87 -0.71 -8.40 0.75
N ASN A 88 -0.20 -7.63 1.72
CA ASN A 88 -0.56 -7.74 3.13
C ASN A 88 -2.07 -7.79 3.37
N SER A 89 -2.85 -7.05 2.60
CA SER A 89 -4.30 -6.96 2.72
C SER A 89 -4.98 -8.29 2.34
N LYS A 90 -4.48 -8.94 1.28
CA LYS A 90 -4.99 -10.24 0.83
C LYS A 90 -4.63 -11.35 1.80
N ILE A 91 -3.36 -11.41 2.23
CA ILE A 91 -2.89 -12.42 3.18
C ILE A 91 -3.62 -12.27 4.53
N SER A 92 -3.76 -11.03 5.03
CA SER A 92 -4.53 -10.77 6.25
C SER A 92 -5.98 -11.22 6.13
N SER A 93 -6.60 -11.06 4.95
CA SER A 93 -7.96 -11.52 4.70
C SER A 93 -8.05 -13.05 4.73
N LEU A 94 -7.11 -13.77 4.10
CA LEU A 94 -7.07 -15.23 4.10
C LEU A 94 -6.85 -15.80 5.52
N ILE A 95 -6.02 -15.16 6.35
CA ILE A 95 -5.85 -15.54 7.76
C ILE A 95 -7.16 -15.34 8.54
N LYS A 96 -7.82 -14.18 8.37
CA LYS A 96 -9.11 -13.88 9.03
C LYS A 96 -10.20 -14.87 8.64
N LEU A 97 -10.22 -15.27 7.38
CA LEU A 97 -11.12 -16.31 6.85
C LEU A 97 -10.71 -17.73 7.26
N LYS A 98 -9.61 -17.89 8.02
CA LYS A 98 -9.04 -19.17 8.47
C LYS A 98 -8.68 -20.12 7.32
N ILE A 99 -8.44 -19.57 6.13
CA ILE A 99 -8.02 -20.32 4.94
C ILE A 99 -6.54 -20.69 5.05
N ILE A 100 -5.73 -19.82 5.64
CA ILE A 100 -4.31 -20.07 5.97
C ILE A 100 -4.07 -19.72 7.44
N SER A 101 -3.17 -20.43 8.12
CA SER A 101 -2.78 -20.13 9.49
C SER A 101 -1.58 -19.19 9.55
N GLU A 102 -1.57 -18.31 10.54
CA GLU A 102 -0.48 -17.37 10.76
C GLU A 102 0.83 -18.08 11.10
N GLU A 103 0.77 -19.16 11.91
CA GLU A 103 1.93 -19.96 12.26
C GLU A 103 2.63 -20.57 11.05
N LYS A 104 1.87 -20.88 10.00
CA LYS A 104 2.40 -21.51 8.79
C LYS A 104 3.23 -20.54 7.97
N ILE A 105 2.87 -19.26 7.96
CA ILE A 105 3.52 -18.23 7.12
C ILE A 105 4.49 -17.32 7.89
N LYS A 106 4.69 -17.55 9.19
CA LYS A 106 5.50 -16.66 10.05
C LYS A 106 6.95 -16.49 9.59
N ASP A 107 7.51 -17.52 8.95
CA ASP A 107 8.89 -17.57 8.47
C ASP A 107 9.02 -17.13 7.00
N THR A 108 7.90 -16.77 6.36
CA THR A 108 7.85 -16.34 4.96
C THR A 108 7.82 -14.82 4.82
N TYR A 109 7.95 -14.06 5.91
CA TYR A 109 8.02 -12.60 5.84
C TYR A 109 9.07 -12.03 6.79
N ALA A 110 9.61 -10.88 6.41
CA ALA A 110 10.32 -10.00 7.33
C ALA A 110 9.37 -8.92 7.85
N VAL A 111 9.58 -8.47 9.09
CA VAL A 111 8.89 -7.29 9.62
C VAL A 111 9.79 -6.08 9.40
N LYS A 112 9.29 -5.07 8.69
CA LYS A 112 9.93 -3.77 8.55
C LYS A 112 9.14 -2.71 9.29
N ASN A 113 9.86 -1.81 9.94
CA ASN A 113 9.29 -0.59 10.50
C ASN A 113 9.14 0.43 9.36
N VAL A 114 7.93 0.91 9.15
CA VAL A 114 7.60 1.95 8.18
C VAL A 114 7.02 3.12 8.94
N THR A 115 7.60 4.30 8.78
CA THR A 115 7.03 5.52 9.34
C THR A 115 5.90 6.01 8.43
N VAL A 116 4.70 6.12 8.99
CA VAL A 116 3.52 6.67 8.34
C VAL A 116 3.33 8.08 8.84
N VAL A 117 3.23 9.02 7.90
CA VAL A 117 2.83 10.40 8.20
C VAL A 117 1.30 10.44 8.21
N GLN A 118 0.73 10.81 9.35
CA GLN A 118 -0.70 11.09 9.49
C GLN A 118 -0.89 12.59 9.64
N VAL A 119 -1.78 13.16 8.81
CA VAL A 119 -2.17 14.57 8.87
C VAL A 119 -3.67 14.64 9.14
N ASP A 120 -4.03 15.13 10.32
CA ASP A 120 -5.41 15.35 10.73
C ASP A 120 -5.73 16.85 10.62
N LYS A 121 -6.92 17.19 10.14
CA LYS A 121 -7.42 18.57 10.18
C LYS A 121 -8.08 18.82 11.54
N LYS A 122 -7.80 19.98 12.14
CA LYS A 122 -8.45 20.44 13.38
C LYS A 122 -9.86 20.96 13.14
#